data_AF-A0A1G5GTK7-F1
#
_entry.id   AF-A0A1G5GTK7-F1
#
_cell.length_a   1.000
_cell.length_b   1.000
_cell.length_c   1.000
_cell.angle_alpha   90.00
_cell.angle_beta   90.00
_cell.angle_gamma   90.00
#
_symmetry.space_group_name_H-M   'P 1'
#
loop_
_entity.id
_entity.type
_entity.pdbx_description
1 polymer ?
#
loop_
_entity_poly.entity_id
_entity_poly.type
_entity_poly.pdbx_seq_one_letter_code
_entity_poly.pdbx_strand_id
1 'polypeptide(L)' 'MGNKKSKKNKVDPEREMALEALPPNVRKSLTDEEVDLFLNAEVWPEEMCEKLNEFLSPE' A
#
# COMPACT_ATOMS: atom_id res chain seq x y z
N MET A 1 -4.40 -11.04 -32.91
CA MET A 1 -3.10 -10.39 -32.59
C MET A 1 -3.12 -9.98 -31.12
N GLY A 2 -2.03 -10.18 -30.37
CA GLY A 2 -1.92 -9.64 -29.00
C GLY A 2 -1.47 -10.63 -27.92
N ASN A 3 -0.40 -11.39 -28.17
CA ASN A 3 0.29 -12.17 -27.15
C ASN A 3 1.05 -11.21 -26.20
N LYS A 4 0.71 -11.10 -24.90
CA LYS A 4 1.69 -10.56 -23.92
C LYS A 4 1.38 -10.85 -22.43
N LYS A 5 1.96 -11.97 -21.98
CA LYS A 5 2.82 -12.08 -20.79
C LYS A 5 2.17 -11.77 -19.43
N SER A 6 1.98 -12.85 -18.67
CA SER A 6 2.13 -12.96 -17.22
C SER A 6 3.21 -12.00 -16.70
N LYS A 7 2.84 -10.77 -16.36
CA LYS A 7 3.71 -9.88 -15.60
C LYS A 7 3.57 -10.34 -14.16
N LYS A 8 4.62 -10.98 -13.64
CA LYS A 8 4.84 -11.00 -12.20
C LYS A 8 4.69 -9.54 -11.75
N ASN A 9 3.60 -9.23 -11.03
CA ASN A 9 3.37 -7.93 -10.41
C ASN A 9 4.61 -7.62 -9.59
N LYS A 10 5.54 -6.85 -10.15
CA LYS A 10 6.55 -6.18 -9.35
C LYS A 10 5.76 -5.06 -8.72
N VAL A 11 5.45 -5.23 -7.45
CA VAL A 11 4.98 -4.15 -6.61
C VAL A 11 5.87 -2.93 -6.87
N ASP A 12 5.26 -1.76 -6.94
CA ASP A 12 6.00 -0.54 -7.16
C ASP A 12 7.02 -0.37 -6.01
N PRO A 13 8.33 -0.28 -6.32
CA PRO A 13 9.35 -0.14 -5.27
C PRO A 13 9.13 1.11 -4.41
N GLU A 14 8.53 2.18 -4.96
CA GLU A 14 8.17 3.36 -4.17
C GLU A 14 7.10 3.04 -3.12
N ARG A 15 6.19 2.12 -3.42
CA ARG A 15 5.16 1.66 -2.49
C ARG A 15 5.71 0.71 -1.44
N GLU A 16 6.64 -0.17 -1.81
CA GLU A 16 7.34 -0.99 -0.80
C GLU A 16 8.08 -0.10 0.20
N MET A 17 8.82 0.91 -0.30
CA MET A 17 9.51 1.87 0.55
C MET A 17 8.55 2.70 1.40
N ALA A 18 7.40 3.11 0.85
CA ALA A 18 6.39 3.83 1.61
C ALA A 18 5.78 2.97 2.73
N LEU A 19 5.51 1.68 2.48
CA LEU A 19 5.00 0.75 3.49
C LEU A 19 6.03 0.51 4.61
N GLU A 20 7.31 0.44 4.26
CA GLU A 20 8.40 0.32 5.24
C GLU A 20 8.64 1.61 6.03
N ALA A 21 8.39 2.77 5.42
CA ALA A 21 8.48 4.08 6.07
C ALA A 21 7.30 4.37 7.01
N LEU A 22 6.20 3.61 6.92
CA LEU A 22 5.08 3.76 7.84
C LEU A 22 5.51 3.50 9.29
N PRO A 23 5.00 4.29 10.26
CA PRO A 23 5.29 4.04 11.66
C PRO A 23 4.86 2.61 12.09
N PRO A 24 5.58 1.95 13.01
CA PRO A 24 5.36 0.53 13.32
C PRO A 24 3.96 0.20 13.84
N ASN A 25 3.30 1.15 14.52
CA ASN A 25 1.91 1.06 14.95
C ASN A 25 0.95 1.02 13.76
N VAL A 26 1.18 1.82 12.72
CA VAL A 26 0.38 1.82 11.48
C VAL A 26 0.54 0.51 10.76
N ARG A 27 1.80 0.08 10.54
CA ARG A 27 2.08 -1.15 9.81
C ARG A 27 1.49 -2.38 10.49
N LYS A 28 1.43 -2.39 11.82
CA LYS A 28 0.77 -3.45 12.61
C LYS A 28 -0.76 -3.36 12.60
N SER A 29 -1.32 -2.19 12.30
CA SER A 29 -2.77 -1.98 12.18
C SER A 29 -3.33 -2.36 10.81
N LEU A 30 -2.46 -2.49 9.80
CA LEU A 30 -2.84 -2.93 8.47
C LEU A 30 -2.99 -4.46 8.43
N THR A 31 -4.07 -4.93 7.81
CA THR A 31 -4.26 -6.35 7.51
C THR A 31 -3.47 -6.76 6.25
N ASP A 32 -3.31 -8.06 6.02
CA ASP A 32 -2.64 -8.56 4.81
C ASP A 32 -3.36 -8.09 3.52
N GLU A 33 -4.69 -7.96 3.56
CA GLU A 33 -5.50 -7.43 2.45
C GLU A 33 -5.25 -5.93 2.23
N GLU A 34 -5.16 -5.14 3.30
CA GLU A 34 -4.84 -3.72 3.22
C GLU A 34 -3.40 -3.50 2.75
N VAL A 35 -2.46 -4.35 3.17
CA VAL A 35 -1.07 -4.32 2.68
C VAL A 35 -1.02 -4.63 1.18
N ASP A 36 -1.76 -5.63 0.71
CA ASP A 36 -1.84 -5.92 -0.72
C ASP A 36 -2.46 -4.76 -1.51
N LEU A 37 -3.52 -4.14 -0.99
CA LEU A 37 -4.11 -2.92 -1.55
C LEU A 37 -3.12 -1.75 -1.55
N PHE A 38 -2.34 -1.56 -0.47
CA PHE A 38 -1.33 -0.50 -0.39
C PHE A 38 -0.34 -0.61 -1.56
N LEU A 39 0.10 -1.84 -1.81
CA LEU A 39 1.18 -2.18 -2.73
C LEU A 39 0.70 -2.30 -4.19
N ASN A 40 -0.50 -2.83 -4.42
CA ASN A 40 -0.98 -3.20 -5.75
C ASN A 40 -2.16 -2.36 -6.26
N ALA A 41 -2.93 -1.68 -5.40
CA ALA A 41 -4.14 -0.97 -5.85
C ALA A 41 -3.79 0.27 -6.68
N GLU A 42 -4.42 0.46 -7.84
CA GLU A 42 -4.17 1.64 -8.68
C GLU A 42 -4.53 2.95 -7.96
N VAL A 43 -5.58 2.92 -7.14
CA VAL A 43 -6.03 4.02 -6.29
C VAL A 43 -6.34 3.46 -4.90
N TRP A 44 -5.89 4.13 -3.84
CA TRP A 44 -6.24 3.75 -2.48
C TRP A 44 -7.66 4.18 -2.14
N PRO A 45 -8.45 3.29 -1.50
CA PRO A 45 -9.79 3.67 -1.04
C PRO A 45 -9.69 4.77 0.02
N GLU A 46 -10.74 5.60 0.10
CA GLU A 46 -10.81 6.73 1.02
C GLU A 46 -10.58 6.29 2.48
N GLU A 47 -11.19 5.18 2.89
CA GLU A 47 -11.01 4.58 4.22
C GLU A 47 -9.54 4.31 4.55
N MET A 48 -8.74 3.87 3.56
CA MET A 48 -7.33 3.60 3.76
C MET A 48 -6.51 4.88 3.87
N CYS A 49 -6.83 5.89 3.06
CA CYS A 49 -6.22 7.21 3.16
C CYS A 49 -6.52 7.86 4.52
N GLU A 50 -7.77 7.81 4.98
CA GLU A 50 -8.19 8.33 6.29
C GLU A 50 -7.42 7.64 7.41
N LYS A 51 -7.40 6.30 7.40
CA LYS A 51 -6.67 5.49 8.37
C LYS A 51 -5.19 5.87 8.42
N LEU A 52 -4.52 5.98 7.28
CA LEU A 52 -3.11 6.38 7.23
C LEU A 52 -2.90 7.82 7.71
N ASN A 53 -3.81 8.73 7.37
CA ASN A 53 -3.73 10.14 7.74
C ASN A 53 -3.84 10.35 9.26
N GLU A 54 -4.66 9.57 9.96
CA GLU A 54 -4.74 9.59 11.43
C GLU A 54 -3.40 9.28 12.09
N PHE A 55 -2.52 8.53 11.42
CA PHE A 55 -1.21 8.16 11.97
C PHE A 55 -0.04 9.01 11.45
N LEU A 56 -0.24 9.80 10.40
CA LEU A 56 0.79 10.68 9.84
C LEU A 56 0.83 12.05 10.54
N SER A 57 -0.16 12.38 11.35
CA SER A 57 -0.14 13.61 12.15
C SER A 57 0.71 13.41 13.41
N PRO A 58 1.81 14.18 13.58
CA PRO A 58 2.51 14.23 14.86
C PRO A 58 1.64 14.99 15.86
N GLU A 59 1.44 14.45 17.05
CA GLU A 59 1.16 15.31 18.22
C GLU A 59 2.41 16.11 18.59
#